data_AF-A0A2I0VK56-F1
#
_entry.id   AF-A0A2I0VK56-F1
#
_cell.length_a   1.000
_cell.length_b   1.000
_cell.length_c   1.000
_cell.angle_alpha   90.00
_cell.angle_beta   90.00
_cell.angle_gamma   90.00
#
_symmetry.space_group_name_H-M   'P 1'
#
loop_
_entity.id
_entity.type
_entity.pdbx_description
1 polymer ?
#
loop_
_entity_poly.entity_id
_entity_poly.type
_entity_poly.pdbx_seq_one_letter_code
_entity_poly.pdbx_strand_id
1 'polypeptide(L)'
;MQETIRYLLGRAGASGYGSKSTAEDVTKTSPDLHAITAIITGATSGIGEETARVLAMRGARLVLPARNLKAALETKSRIAGELPESEIIVLPLDLSSLSSVRSFVSRFLGLHLPLNLLINNAGKFSHNFELSEDGIEITFATNYLGEEAEDTSCSRSS
;
A
#
# COMPACT_ATOMS: atom_id res chain seq x y z
N MET A 1 22.12 -20.95 -15.55
CA MET A 1 21.65 -20.75 -16.94
C MET A 1 20.24 -21.32 -17.19
N GLN A 2 19.93 -22.55 -16.74
CA GLN A 2 18.60 -23.19 -16.90
C GLN A 2 17.45 -22.51 -16.13
N GLU A 3 17.70 -21.92 -14.95
CA GLU A 3 16.66 -21.23 -14.16
C GLU A 3 16.26 -19.88 -14.75
N THR A 4 17.22 -19.10 -15.23
CA THR A 4 16.99 -17.78 -15.85
C THR A 4 16.10 -17.89 -17.10
N ILE A 5 16.29 -18.94 -17.91
CA ILE A 5 15.46 -19.22 -19.10
C ILE A 5 14.04 -19.64 -18.70
N ARG A 6 13.88 -20.39 -17.61
CA ARG A 6 12.55 -20.76 -17.07
C ARG A 6 11.72 -19.55 -16.66
N TYR A 7 12.36 -18.57 -16.01
CA TYR A 7 11.74 -17.33 -15.56
C TYR A 7 11.33 -16.42 -16.73
N LEU A 8 12.17 -16.35 -17.77
CA LEU A 8 11.90 -15.58 -19.00
C LEU A 8 10.77 -16.19 -19.86
N LEU A 9 10.56 -17.51 -19.80
CA LEU A 9 9.50 -18.18 -20.55
C LEU A 9 8.10 -18.08 -19.91
N GLY A 10 8.01 -17.56 -18.67
CA GLY A 10 6.73 -17.40 -17.96
C GLY A 10 6.15 -18.68 -17.40
N ARG A 11 6.97 -19.71 -17.17
CA ARG A 11 6.50 -20.93 -16.50
C ARG A 11 6.19 -20.64 -15.04
N ALA A 12 5.03 -21.11 -14.58
CA ALA A 12 4.62 -21.03 -13.19
C ALA A 12 5.64 -21.70 -12.25
N GLY A 13 5.98 -21.03 -11.15
CA GLY A 13 6.78 -21.58 -10.07
C GLY A 13 5.96 -22.46 -9.12
N ALA A 14 6.52 -22.80 -7.96
CA ALA A 14 5.83 -23.62 -6.96
C ALA A 14 4.52 -23.00 -6.42
N SER A 15 4.37 -21.67 -6.53
CA SER A 15 3.13 -20.96 -6.21
C SER A 15 2.02 -21.11 -7.25
N GLY A 16 2.29 -21.73 -8.40
CA GLY A 16 1.36 -21.81 -9.52
C GLY A 16 1.33 -20.55 -10.40
N TYR A 17 2.09 -19.51 -10.06
CA TYR A 17 2.17 -18.24 -10.81
C TYR A 17 3.58 -18.03 -11.38
N GLY A 18 3.67 -17.32 -12.51
CA GLY A 18 4.93 -17.02 -13.21
C GLY A 18 4.99 -15.56 -13.67
N SER A 19 6.06 -15.17 -14.36
CA SER A 19 6.29 -13.79 -14.84
C SER A 19 5.25 -13.26 -15.84
N LYS A 20 4.32 -14.12 -16.32
CA LYS A 20 3.19 -13.76 -17.18
C LYS A 20 1.85 -13.67 -16.43
N SER A 21 1.80 -14.06 -15.15
CA SER A 21 0.58 -13.98 -14.36
C SER A 21 0.27 -12.52 -14.05
N THR A 22 -0.98 -12.13 -14.24
CA THR A 22 -1.45 -10.77 -13.89
C THR A 22 -1.78 -10.69 -12.40
N ALA A 23 -1.86 -9.48 -11.86
CA ALA A 23 -2.33 -9.27 -10.49
C ALA A 23 -3.78 -9.77 -10.30
N GLU A 24 -4.59 -9.75 -11.36
CA GLU A 24 -5.94 -10.34 -11.34
C GLU A 24 -5.91 -11.87 -11.24
N ASP A 25 -5.04 -12.53 -11.99
CA ASP A 25 -4.88 -13.99 -11.95
C ASP A 25 -4.48 -14.47 -10.55
N VAL A 26 -3.58 -13.73 -9.91
CA VAL A 26 -3.09 -14.04 -8.56
C VAL A 26 -4.18 -13.84 -7.51
N THR A 27 -5.04 -12.84 -7.68
CA THR A 27 -6.12 -12.56 -6.73
C THR A 27 -7.40 -13.33 -7.02
N LYS A 28 -7.47 -14.12 -8.11
CA LYS A 28 -8.71 -14.77 -8.57
C LYS A 28 -9.36 -15.65 -7.51
N THR A 29 -8.54 -16.32 -6.71
CA THR A 29 -8.96 -17.22 -5.63
C THR A 29 -8.99 -16.54 -4.26
N SER A 30 -8.69 -15.23 -4.20
CA SER A 30 -8.73 -14.49 -2.94
C SER A 30 -10.15 -14.49 -2.36
N PRO A 31 -10.28 -14.58 -1.02
CA PRO A 31 -11.56 -14.40 -0.35
C PRO A 31 -12.09 -12.97 -0.57
N ASP A 32 -13.38 -12.78 -0.31
CA ASP A 32 -14.02 -11.46 -0.33
C ASP A 32 -13.29 -10.48 0.60
N LEU A 33 -12.94 -9.30 0.07
CA LEU A 33 -12.20 -8.27 0.80
C LEU A 33 -13.09 -7.08 1.23
N HIS A 34 -14.42 -7.15 1.11
CA HIS A 34 -15.31 -6.05 1.51
C HIS A 34 -15.16 -5.58 2.97
N ALA A 35 -14.73 -6.46 3.88
CA ALA A 35 -14.44 -6.11 5.28
C ALA A 35 -12.99 -5.63 5.53
N ILE A 36 -12.15 -5.62 4.49
CA ILE A 36 -10.73 -5.33 4.58
C ILE A 36 -10.47 -3.88 4.18
N THR A 37 -9.77 -3.16 5.05
CA THR A 37 -9.26 -1.83 4.75
C THR A 37 -7.74 -1.88 4.58
N ALA A 38 -7.26 -1.37 3.44
CA ALA A 38 -5.85 -1.34 3.07
C ALA A 38 -5.34 0.09 2.91
N ILE A 39 -4.21 0.41 3.56
CA ILE A 39 -3.44 1.62 3.28
C ILE A 39 -2.37 1.29 2.24
N ILE A 40 -2.33 2.02 1.13
CA ILE A 40 -1.34 1.80 0.06
C ILE A 40 -0.55 3.08 -0.18
N THR A 41 0.72 3.10 0.26
CA THR A 41 1.61 4.22 0.00
C THR A 41 2.15 4.14 -1.44
N GLY A 42 2.34 5.29 -2.10
CA GLY A 42 2.86 5.32 -3.47
C GLY A 42 1.90 4.75 -4.52
N ALA A 43 0.59 4.76 -4.27
CA ALA A 43 -0.42 4.17 -5.15
C ALA A 43 -0.72 4.96 -6.44
N THR A 44 -0.01 6.07 -6.70
CA THR A 44 -0.35 6.99 -7.81
C THR A 44 0.18 6.56 -9.18
N SER A 45 0.98 5.50 -9.24
CA SER A 45 1.52 4.95 -10.49
C SER A 45 2.05 3.52 -10.33
N GLY A 46 2.31 2.86 -11.46
CA GLY A 46 3.06 1.61 -11.54
C GLY A 46 2.43 0.48 -10.70
N ILE A 47 3.28 -0.21 -9.93
CA ILE A 47 2.85 -1.37 -9.11
C ILE A 47 1.82 -0.96 -8.05
N GLY A 48 1.97 0.22 -7.45
CA GLY A 48 1.06 0.69 -6.41
C GLY A 48 -0.34 0.94 -6.91
N GLU A 49 -0.43 1.53 -8.09
CA GLU A 49 -1.70 1.77 -8.77
C GLU A 49 -2.38 0.47 -9.16
N GLU A 50 -1.65 -0.46 -9.77
CA GLU A 50 -2.20 -1.77 -10.15
C GLU A 50 -2.63 -2.57 -8.91
N THR A 51 -1.86 -2.48 -7.82
CA THR A 51 -2.23 -3.08 -6.53
C THR A 51 -3.52 -2.47 -6.00
N ALA A 52 -3.67 -1.14 -6.04
CA ALA A 52 -4.89 -0.47 -5.65
C ALA A 52 -6.07 -0.90 -6.52
N ARG A 53 -5.91 -0.93 -7.84
CA ARG A 53 -6.96 -1.35 -8.78
C ARG A 53 -7.45 -2.76 -8.48
N VAL A 54 -6.54 -3.71 -8.31
CA VAL A 54 -6.90 -5.11 -8.07
C VAL A 54 -7.51 -5.32 -6.69
N LEU A 55 -7.01 -4.66 -5.63
CA LEU A 55 -7.63 -4.77 -4.30
C LEU A 55 -9.03 -4.14 -4.28
N ALA A 56 -9.22 -3.00 -4.95
CA ALA A 56 -10.55 -2.41 -5.14
C ALA A 56 -11.48 -3.35 -5.91
N MET A 57 -10.98 -4.05 -6.94
CA MET A 57 -11.76 -5.04 -7.70
C MET A 57 -12.25 -6.20 -6.83
N ARG A 58 -11.55 -6.51 -5.72
CA ARG A 58 -11.94 -7.52 -4.74
C ARG A 58 -12.79 -6.99 -3.59
N GLY A 59 -13.22 -5.73 -3.67
CA GLY A 59 -14.09 -5.09 -2.68
C GLY A 59 -13.37 -4.44 -1.52
N ALA A 60 -12.02 -4.46 -1.47
CA ALA A 60 -11.28 -3.84 -0.38
C ALA A 60 -11.50 -2.33 -0.34
N ARG A 61 -11.66 -1.78 0.86
CA ARG A 61 -11.63 -0.34 1.09
C ARG A 61 -10.19 0.14 1.07
N LEU A 62 -9.90 1.16 0.27
CA LEU A 62 -8.54 1.67 0.10
C LEU A 62 -8.38 3.05 0.72
N VAL A 63 -7.27 3.23 1.42
CA VAL A 63 -6.78 4.54 1.83
C VAL A 63 -5.48 4.79 1.07
N LEU A 64 -5.47 5.82 0.23
CA LEU A 64 -4.34 6.20 -0.62
C LEU A 64 -3.67 7.46 -0.05
N PRO A 65 -2.70 7.31 0.87
CA PRO A 65 -1.87 8.41 1.30
C PRO A 65 -0.99 8.94 0.15
N ALA A 66 -0.97 10.26 -0.04
CA ALA A 66 -0.09 10.87 -1.02
C ALA A 66 0.36 12.28 -0.64
N ARG A 67 1.58 12.65 -1.06
CA ARG A 67 2.06 14.03 -1.03
C ARG A 67 1.34 14.90 -2.06
N ASN A 68 1.24 14.39 -3.29
CA ASN A 68 0.50 15.05 -4.36
C ASN A 68 -0.93 14.51 -4.39
N LEU A 69 -1.83 15.21 -3.70
CA LEU A 69 -3.25 14.85 -3.64
C LEU A 69 -3.93 14.84 -5.01
N LYS A 70 -3.51 15.71 -5.94
CA LYS A 70 -4.08 15.75 -7.29
C LYS A 70 -3.83 14.43 -8.02
N ALA A 71 -2.60 13.92 -8.01
CA ALA A 71 -2.26 12.65 -8.65
C ALA A 71 -3.01 11.45 -8.00
N ALA A 72 -3.19 11.47 -6.67
CA ALA A 72 -3.96 10.45 -5.98
C ALA A 72 -5.46 10.50 -6.29
N LEU A 73 -6.04 11.70 -6.43
CA LEU A 73 -7.42 11.88 -6.86
C LEU A 73 -7.62 11.45 -8.33
N GLU A 74 -6.68 11.75 -9.22
CA GLU A 74 -6.71 11.25 -10.60
C GLU A 74 -6.66 9.72 -10.64
N THR A 75 -5.83 9.10 -9.79
CA THR A 75 -5.77 7.64 -9.65
C THR A 75 -7.10 7.07 -9.15
N LYS A 76 -7.66 7.66 -8.09
CA LYS A 76 -8.99 7.30 -7.60
C LYS A 76 -10.04 7.38 -8.71
N SER A 77 -10.06 8.47 -9.49
CA SER A 77 -11.03 8.65 -10.58
C SER A 77 -10.89 7.60 -11.67
N ARG A 78 -9.68 7.19 -12.02
CA ARG A 78 -9.46 6.11 -13.01
C ARG A 78 -9.96 4.77 -12.50
N ILE A 79 -9.60 4.40 -11.27
CA ILE A 79 -10.09 3.16 -10.65
C ILE A 79 -11.61 3.18 -10.51
N ALA A 80 -12.20 4.28 -10.06
CA ALA A 80 -13.65 4.43 -9.94
C ALA A 80 -14.38 4.39 -11.30
N GLY A 81 -13.71 4.80 -12.39
CA GLY A 81 -14.25 4.68 -13.75
C GLY A 81 -14.39 3.23 -14.22
N GLU A 82 -13.50 2.35 -13.75
CA GLU A 82 -13.56 0.90 -14.01
C GLU A 82 -14.42 0.15 -12.97
N LEU A 83 -14.40 0.62 -11.73
CA LEU A 83 -15.01 0.00 -10.55
C LEU A 83 -15.86 1.04 -9.78
N PRO A 84 -17.10 1.31 -10.22
CA PRO A 84 -17.93 2.37 -9.62
C PRO A 84 -18.21 2.19 -8.12
N GLU A 85 -18.26 0.95 -7.66
CA GLU A 85 -18.51 0.59 -6.24
C GLU A 85 -17.22 0.61 -5.39
N SER A 86 -16.07 1.02 -5.95
CA SER A 86 -14.81 1.04 -5.21
C SER A 86 -14.80 2.10 -4.11
N GLU A 87 -14.45 1.69 -2.89
CA GLU A 87 -14.34 2.58 -1.75
C GLU A 87 -12.91 3.08 -1.59
N ILE A 88 -12.61 4.27 -2.12
CA ILE A 88 -11.27 4.85 -2.10
C ILE A 88 -11.27 6.19 -1.37
N ILE A 89 -10.46 6.29 -0.31
CA ILE A 89 -10.24 7.48 0.51
C ILE A 89 -8.83 8.00 0.24
N VAL A 90 -8.70 9.29 -0.07
CA VAL A 90 -7.39 9.92 -0.29
C VAL A 90 -7.08 10.82 0.90
N LEU A 91 -5.90 10.65 1.49
CA LEU A 91 -5.42 11.47 2.61
C LEU A 91 -4.02 12.02 2.30
N PRO A 92 -3.65 13.22 2.78
CA PRO A 92 -2.29 13.71 2.62
C PRO A 92 -1.35 12.98 3.57
N LEU A 93 -0.18 12.62 3.05
CA LEU A 93 0.92 12.06 3.82
C LEU A 93 2.24 12.44 3.16
N ASP A 94 3.12 13.06 3.93
CA ASP A 94 4.54 13.18 3.61
C ASP A 94 5.37 12.37 4.60
N LEU A 95 5.94 11.26 4.12
CA LEU A 95 6.75 10.36 4.94
C LEU A 95 8.07 10.99 5.41
N SER A 96 8.54 12.08 4.80
CA SER A 96 9.72 12.80 5.31
C SER A 96 9.41 13.74 6.48
N SER A 97 8.17 13.80 6.96
CA SER A 97 7.74 14.70 8.03
C SER A 97 6.95 13.96 9.11
N LEU A 98 7.51 13.83 10.31
CA LEU A 98 6.83 13.17 11.44
C LEU A 98 5.53 13.87 11.86
N SER A 99 5.44 15.19 11.70
CA SER A 99 4.19 15.93 11.94
C SER A 99 3.12 15.59 10.91
N SER A 100 3.51 15.38 9.64
CA SER A 100 2.62 14.88 8.59
C SER A 100 2.14 13.46 8.90
N VAL A 101 3.05 12.56 9.29
CA VAL A 101 2.71 11.18 9.70
C VAL A 101 1.72 11.18 10.85
N ARG A 102 1.98 11.93 11.93
CA ARG A 102 1.02 12.06 13.06
C ARG A 102 -0.34 12.59 12.61
N SER A 103 -0.36 13.59 11.74
CA SER A 103 -1.60 14.15 11.21
C SER A 103 -2.39 13.15 10.36
N PHE A 104 -1.70 12.35 9.54
CA PHE A 104 -2.30 11.27 8.76
C PHE A 104 -2.90 10.20 9.67
N VAL A 105 -2.15 9.74 10.69
CA VAL A 105 -2.63 8.75 11.67
C VAL A 105 -3.89 9.26 12.38
N SER A 106 -3.88 10.50 12.88
CA SER A 106 -5.07 11.09 13.52
C SER A 106 -6.27 11.14 12.59
N ARG A 107 -6.07 11.47 11.31
CA ARG A 107 -7.14 11.49 10.30
C ARG A 107 -7.67 10.10 10.01
N PHE A 108 -6.78 9.11 9.86
CA PHE A 108 -7.16 7.74 9.61
C PHE A 108 -7.94 7.14 10.80
N LEU A 109 -7.46 7.33 12.04
CA LEU A 109 -8.18 6.89 13.24
C LEU A 109 -9.56 7.54 13.36
N GLY A 110 -9.70 8.80 12.96
CA GLY A 110 -10.98 9.50 12.89
C GLY A 110 -11.98 8.94 11.87
N LEU A 111 -11.56 8.06 10.97
CA LEU A 111 -12.47 7.34 10.06
C LEU A 111 -13.17 6.15 10.75
N HIS A 112 -12.68 5.73 11.93
CA HIS A 112 -13.18 4.56 12.66
C HIS A 112 -13.21 3.28 11.82
N LEU A 113 -12.19 3.12 10.98
CA LEU A 113 -11.99 1.95 10.13
C LEU A 113 -10.95 1.00 10.74
N PRO A 114 -11.10 -0.33 10.59
CA PRO A 114 -10.01 -1.24 10.90
C PRO A 114 -8.82 -0.96 9.97
N LEU A 115 -7.60 -1.23 10.41
CA LEU A 115 -6.45 -1.35 9.52
C LEU A 115 -6.11 -2.83 9.39
N ASN A 116 -6.29 -3.40 8.20
CA ASN A 116 -6.02 -4.82 7.96
C ASN A 116 -4.76 -5.04 7.15
N LEU A 117 -4.45 -4.13 6.22
CA LEU A 117 -3.30 -4.21 5.34
C LEU A 117 -2.59 -2.87 5.26
N LEU A 118 -1.27 -2.88 5.43
CA LEU A 118 -0.40 -1.75 5.15
C LEU A 118 0.58 -2.15 4.04
N ILE A 119 0.44 -1.53 2.88
CA ILE A 119 1.28 -1.79 1.71
C ILE A 119 2.26 -0.62 1.56
N ASN A 120 3.49 -0.86 1.99
CA ASN A 120 4.60 0.09 1.89
C ASN A 120 5.19 0.10 0.48
N ASN A 121 4.45 0.66 -0.46
CA ASN A 121 4.81 0.73 -1.87
C ASN A 121 5.38 2.13 -2.28
N ALA A 122 5.49 3.08 -1.36
CA ALA A 122 6.21 4.33 -1.59
C ALA A 122 7.73 4.10 -1.70
N GLY A 123 8.20 3.73 -2.88
CA GLY A 123 9.62 3.68 -3.23
C GLY A 123 10.06 4.93 -3.99
N LYS A 124 10.88 5.78 -3.37
CA LYS A 124 11.83 6.62 -4.11
C LYS A 124 13.18 5.90 -4.07
N PHE A 125 13.62 5.34 -5.19
CA PHE A 125 15.04 5.14 -5.42
C PHE A 125 15.67 6.54 -5.54
N SER A 126 16.14 7.10 -4.43
CA SER A 126 17.01 8.28 -4.46
C SER A 126 18.44 7.76 -4.59
N HIS A 127 19.14 8.16 -5.66
CA HIS A 127 20.59 7.94 -5.77
C HIS A 127 21.40 8.82 -4.81
N ASN A 128 20.75 9.64 -3.98
CA ASN A 128 21.38 10.45 -2.95
C ASN A 128 20.81 10.06 -1.58
N PHE A 129 21.70 9.58 -0.72
CA PHE A 129 21.50 9.44 0.72
C PHE A 129 21.19 10.83 1.29
N GLU A 130 19.97 11.06 1.76
CA GLU A 130 19.61 12.30 2.48
C GLU A 130 18.97 11.92 3.82
N LEU A 131 19.45 12.57 4.88
CA LEU A 131 18.93 12.45 6.24
C LEU A 131 17.75 13.41 6.42
N SER A 132 16.75 13.03 7.21
CA SER A 132 15.74 13.99 7.69
C SER A 132 16.36 15.05 8.62
N GLU A 133 15.66 16.15 8.88
CA GLU A 133 16.07 17.15 9.89
C GLU A 133 16.26 16.53 11.29
N ASP A 134 15.62 15.39 11.56
CA ASP A 134 15.71 14.64 12.81
C ASP A 134 16.81 13.54 12.78
N GLY A 135 17.67 13.51 11.75
CA GLY A 135 18.80 12.59 11.66
C GLY A 135 18.43 11.12 11.35
N ILE A 136 17.21 10.87 10.86
CA ILE A 136 16.74 9.52 10.53
C ILE A 136 16.94 9.27 9.03
N GLU A 137 17.57 8.16 8.70
CA GLU A 137 17.69 7.70 7.31
C GLU A 137 16.29 7.41 6.74
N ILE A 138 15.94 8.05 5.63
CA ILE A 138 14.62 7.98 4.97
C ILE A 138 14.21 6.52 4.65
N THR A 139 15.20 5.66 4.42
CA THR A 139 15.03 4.21 4.19
C THR A 139 14.52 3.48 5.44
N PHE A 140 14.95 3.89 6.64
CA PHE A 140 14.64 3.20 7.89
C PHE A 140 13.26 3.60 8.45
N ALA A 141 12.87 4.87 8.31
CA ALA A 141 11.54 5.34 8.71
C ALA A 141 10.41 4.76 7.83
N THR A 142 10.68 4.54 6.54
CA THR A 142 9.69 4.00 5.59
C THR A 142 9.52 2.48 5.72
N ASN A 143 10.55 1.77 6.19
CA ASN A 143 10.57 0.30 6.23
C ASN A 143 10.44 -0.32 7.64
N TYR A 144 10.68 0.40 8.74
CA TYR A 144 10.86 -0.25 10.07
C TYR A 144 10.03 0.31 11.24
N LEU A 145 9.39 1.48 11.14
CA LEU A 145 8.61 2.06 12.26
C LEU A 145 7.10 1.76 12.23
N GLY A 146 6.66 0.82 11.39
CA GLY A 146 5.27 0.31 11.41
C GLY A 146 5.04 -0.84 12.40
N GLU A 147 6.09 -1.41 12.99
CA GLU A 147 6.01 -2.69 13.72
C GLU A 147 6.03 -2.53 15.27
N GLU A 148 6.41 -1.37 15.81
CA GLU A 148 6.40 -1.12 17.28
C GLU A 148 5.34 -0.08 17.72
N ALA A 149 4.07 -0.37 17.44
CA ALA A 149 2.96 0.29 18.14
C ALA A 149 1.75 -0.64 18.35
N GLU A 150 1.97 -1.91 18.67
CA GLU A 150 0.87 -2.80 19.04
C GLU A 150 1.20 -3.85 20.12
N ASP A 151 2.22 -3.62 20.97
CA ASP A 151 2.59 -4.59 22.02
C ASP A 151 2.64 -4.04 23.46
N THR A 152 1.88 -2.99 23.78
CA THR A 152 1.75 -2.57 25.19
C THR A 152 0.41 -1.92 25.54
N SER A 153 -0.69 -2.64 25.33
CA SER A 153 -1.93 -2.34 26.09
C SER A 153 -2.79 -3.54 26.47
N CYS A 154 -2.49 -4.77 26.00
CA CYS A 154 -3.21 -5.96 26.43
C CYS A 154 -2.48 -6.73 27.55
N SER A 155 -2.11 -6.04 28.62
CA SER A 155 -1.72 -6.67 29.88
C SER A 155 -2.21 -5.86 31.09
N ARG A 156 -3.54 -5.79 31.25
CA ARG A 156 -4.27 -5.60 32.52
C ARG A 156 -5.72 -5.19 32.21
N SER A 157 -6.64 -6.15 32.18
CA SER A 157 -7.90 -6.09 32.95
C SER A 157 -8.84 -7.23 32.57
N SER A 158 -9.15 -8.03 33.59
CA SER A 158 -10.23 -9.03 33.73
C SER A 158 -9.98 -10.42 33.15
#